data_AF-A0A348WPA2-F1
#
_entry.id   AF-A0A348WPA2-F1
#
_cell.length_a   1.000
_cell.length_b   1.000
_cell.length_c   1.000
_cell.angle_alpha   90.00
_cell.angle_beta   90.00
_cell.angle_gamma   90.00
#
_symmetry.space_group_name_H-M   'P 1'
#
loop_
_entity.id
_entity.type
_entity.pdbx_description
1 polymer ?
#
loop_
_entity_poly.entity_id
_entity_poly.type
_entity_poly.pdbx_seq_one_letter_code
_entity_poly.pdbx_strand_id
1 'polypeptide(L)'
;MSKPVRVEPGVKMRDADKMALIPVQIVPTERDQMLRKPSWLKVKLPSNTQRIDEIKQAMRSHGLHSVCEEASCPNLPECFNHGTASFMILGDICTRRCPFCDVAHGRPLPPDPEEAVKLGKTIHDMGVKYVVITSVDRDDLRDGGAQHFADCVREIRKYTPEIQVEILVPDFRGRMKVALDILSGEAPDV
;
A
#
# COMPACT_ATOMS: atom_id res chain seq x y z
N MET A 1 -5.14 1.28 34.11
CA MET A 1 -3.81 1.19 33.46
C MET A 1 -3.98 0.30 32.25
N SER A 2 -3.95 0.86 31.03
CA SER A 2 -4.00 0.04 29.82
C SER A 2 -2.73 -0.80 29.74
N LYS A 3 -2.85 -2.06 29.30
CA LYS A 3 -1.69 -2.92 29.06
C LYS A 3 -0.73 -2.21 28.09
N PRO A 4 0.60 -2.27 28.31
CA PRO A 4 1.55 -1.77 27.32
C PRO A 4 1.33 -2.50 26.01
N VAL A 5 1.06 -1.75 24.94
CA VAL A 5 0.83 -2.32 23.61
C VAL A 5 2.15 -2.90 23.12
N ARG A 6 2.21 -4.22 22.95
CA ARG A 6 3.42 -4.94 22.53
C ARG A 6 3.37 -5.15 21.02
N VAL A 7 4.40 -4.70 20.31
CA VAL A 7 4.53 -4.92 18.87
C VAL A 7 5.03 -6.35 18.63
N GLU A 8 4.19 -7.19 18.03
CA GLU A 8 4.52 -8.57 17.65
C GLU A 8 4.76 -8.69 16.13
N PRO A 9 5.71 -9.53 15.67
CA PRO A 9 5.93 -9.75 14.25
C PRO A 9 4.67 -10.25 13.54
N GLY A 10 4.31 -9.62 12.42
CA GLY A 10 3.15 -10.01 11.62
C GLY A 10 1.79 -9.57 12.19
N VAL A 11 1.75 -8.89 13.34
CA VAL A 11 0.50 -8.42 13.94
C VAL A 11 0.23 -6.96 13.55
N LYS A 12 -0.93 -6.72 12.91
CA LYS A 12 -1.41 -5.39 12.52
C LYS A 12 -1.88 -4.60 13.73
N MET A 13 -1.31 -3.40 13.93
CA MET A 13 -1.84 -2.42 14.87
C MET A 13 -2.52 -1.27 14.11
N ARG A 14 -3.78 -0.99 14.44
CA ARG A 14 -4.58 0.07 13.80
C ARG A 14 -5.15 1.02 14.85
N ASP A 15 -5.67 2.16 14.38
CA ASP A 15 -6.42 3.12 15.19
C ASP A 15 -5.74 3.46 16.53
N ALA A 16 -6.45 3.29 17.64
CA ALA A 16 -5.99 3.60 18.98
C ALA A 16 -4.67 2.90 19.34
N ASP A 17 -4.48 1.63 18.93
CA ASP A 17 -3.27 0.87 19.23
C ASP A 17 -2.05 1.46 18.51
N LYS A 18 -2.24 1.91 17.26
CA LYS A 18 -1.22 2.62 16.49
C LYS A 18 -0.91 4.00 17.09
N MET A 19 -1.95 4.76 17.41
CA MET A 19 -1.82 6.12 17.94
C MET A 19 -1.17 6.16 19.33
N ALA A 20 -1.41 5.14 20.16
CA ALA A 20 -0.84 5.03 21.51
C ALA A 20 0.71 4.99 21.53
N LEU A 21 1.35 4.63 20.41
CA LEU A 21 2.82 4.54 20.30
C LEU A 21 3.47 5.80 19.71
N ILE A 22 2.69 6.80 19.33
CA ILE A 22 3.20 8.03 18.70
C ILE A 22 3.75 8.94 19.81
N PRO A 23 4.97 9.52 19.66
CA PRO A 23 5.62 10.32 20.71
C PRO A 23 5.01 11.72 20.90
N VAL A 24 3.77 11.93 20.42
CA VAL A 24 3.00 13.15 20.63
C VAL A 24 1.63 12.79 21.18
N GLN A 25 1.10 13.63 22.07
CA GLN A 25 -0.23 13.42 22.63
C GLN A 25 -1.30 13.65 21.55
N ILE A 26 -1.99 12.58 21.17
CA ILE A 26 -3.14 12.64 20.28
C ILE A 26 -4.38 12.69 21.17
N VAL A 27 -5.02 13.86 21.24
CA VAL A 27 -6.29 14.02 21.95
C VAL A 27 -7.40 13.49 21.04
N PRO A 28 -8.13 12.44 21.44
CA PRO A 28 -9.25 11.96 20.64
C PRO A 28 -10.33 13.04 20.55
N THR A 29 -10.86 13.25 19.35
CA THR A 29 -12.07 14.07 19.20
C THR A 29 -13.26 13.26 19.71
N GLU A 30 -13.96 13.78 20.71
CA GLU A 30 -15.17 13.15 21.22
C GLU A 30 -16.28 13.13 20.16
N ARG A 31 -17.17 12.14 20.22
CA ARG A 31 -18.19 11.93 19.16
C ARG A 31 -19.13 13.11 18.98
N ASP A 32 -19.42 13.85 20.05
CA ASP A 32 -20.24 15.06 20.04
C ASP A 32 -19.52 16.27 19.42
N GLN A 33 -18.18 16.24 19.37
CA GLN A 33 -17.33 17.25 18.76
C GLN A 33 -16.93 16.92 17.31
N MET A 34 -17.20 15.70 16.83
CA MET A 34 -16.91 15.31 15.46
C MET A 34 -17.78 16.09 14.47
N LEU A 35 -17.14 16.94 13.66
CA LEU A 35 -17.80 17.65 12.58
C LEU A 35 -18.34 16.66 11.54
N ARG A 36 -19.58 16.89 11.08
CA ARG A 36 -20.12 16.15 9.94
C ARG A 36 -19.31 16.48 8.69
N LYS A 37 -19.08 15.45 7.87
CA LYS A 37 -18.54 15.63 6.52
C LYS A 37 -19.46 16.58 5.72
N PRO A 38 -18.91 17.55 4.98
CA PRO A 38 -19.70 18.44 4.14
C PRO A 38 -20.57 17.69 3.12
N SER A 39 -21.67 18.30 2.68
CA SER A 39 -22.65 17.66 1.79
C SER A 39 -22.10 17.21 0.44
N TRP A 40 -21.05 17.87 -0.05
CA TRP A 40 -20.36 17.55 -1.31
C TRP A 40 -19.35 16.39 -1.19
N LEU A 41 -18.93 16.02 0.03
CA LEU A 41 -17.95 14.95 0.25
C LEU A 41 -18.64 13.58 0.30
N LYS A 42 -19.14 13.13 -0.85
CA LYS A 42 -19.86 11.87 -1.03
C LYS A 42 -19.31 11.11 -2.22
N VAL A 43 -19.32 9.78 -2.14
CA VAL A 43 -19.02 8.90 -3.26
C VAL A 43 -20.30 8.30 -3.84
N LYS A 44 -20.27 8.06 -5.14
CA LYS A 44 -21.33 7.30 -5.82
C LYS A 44 -20.97 5.82 -5.73
N LEU A 45 -21.87 5.03 -5.14
CA LEU A 45 -21.71 3.58 -5.15
C LEU A 45 -21.99 3.07 -6.57
N PRO A 46 -21.19 2.12 -7.09
CA PRO A 46 -21.42 1.57 -8.40
C PRO A 46 -22.69 0.72 -8.40
N SER A 47 -23.36 0.64 -9.56
CA SER A 47 -24.49 -0.27 -9.75
C SER A 47 -24.05 -1.74 -9.89
N ASN A 48 -22.78 -2.00 -10.18
CA ASN A 48 -22.19 -3.33 -10.34
C ASN A 48 -20.83 -3.40 -9.62
N THR A 49 -20.63 -4.44 -8.80
CA THR A 49 -19.39 -4.70 -8.05
C THR A 49 -18.56 -5.85 -8.61
N GLN A 50 -19.02 -6.55 -9.64
CA GLN A 50 -18.40 -7.78 -10.14
C GLN A 50 -16.89 -7.61 -10.41
N ARG A 51 -16.51 -6.58 -11.16
CA ARG A 51 -15.09 -6.29 -11.46
C ARG A 51 -14.28 -5.96 -10.19
N ILE A 52 -14.89 -5.29 -9.22
CA ILE A 52 -14.24 -4.99 -7.94
C ILE A 52 -13.96 -6.28 -7.17
N ASP A 53 -14.95 -7.18 -7.13
CA ASP A 53 -14.87 -8.45 -6.42
C ASP A 53 -13.86 -9.39 -7.09
N GLU A 54 -13.82 -9.43 -8.42
CA GLU A 54 -12.80 -10.17 -9.21
C GLU A 54 -11.38 -9.68 -8.90
N ILE A 55 -11.14 -8.37 -8.90
CA ILE A 55 -9.81 -7.80 -8.60
C ILE A 55 -9.42 -8.10 -7.15
N LYS A 56 -10.34 -7.94 -6.19
CA LYS A 56 -10.10 -8.27 -4.79
C LYS A 56 -9.78 -9.74 -4.60
N GLN A 57 -10.50 -10.62 -5.29
CA GLN A 57 -10.26 -12.05 -5.23
C GLN A 57 -8.88 -12.41 -5.80
N ALA A 58 -8.51 -11.85 -6.95
CA ALA A 58 -7.20 -12.05 -7.56
C ALA A 58 -6.05 -11.61 -6.63
N MET A 59 -6.16 -10.42 -6.03
CA MET A 59 -5.15 -9.96 -5.07
C MET A 59 -5.02 -10.92 -3.87
N ARG A 60 -6.14 -11.33 -3.27
CA ARG A 60 -6.15 -12.25 -2.12
C ARG A 60 -5.59 -13.62 -2.47
N SER A 61 -5.91 -14.19 -3.64
CA SER A 61 -5.40 -15.50 -4.06
C SER A 61 -3.88 -15.50 -4.26
N HIS A 62 -3.31 -14.34 -4.59
CA HIS A 62 -1.87 -14.16 -4.75
C HIS A 62 -1.16 -13.60 -3.51
N GLY A 63 -1.88 -13.36 -2.42
CA GLY A 63 -1.30 -12.76 -1.21
C GLY A 63 -0.80 -11.32 -1.42
N LEU A 64 -1.38 -10.60 -2.38
CA LEU A 64 -1.04 -9.22 -2.70
C LEU A 64 -1.93 -8.25 -1.92
N HIS A 65 -1.41 -7.04 -1.69
CA HIS A 65 -2.12 -5.98 -0.99
C HIS A 65 -2.37 -4.79 -1.91
N SER A 66 -3.41 -4.01 -1.60
CA SER A 66 -3.71 -2.74 -2.27
C SER A 66 -3.87 -1.64 -1.24
N VAL A 67 -3.23 -0.50 -1.49
CA VAL A 67 -3.43 0.71 -0.69
C VAL A 67 -4.89 1.18 -0.74
N CYS A 68 -5.63 0.86 -1.81
CA CYS A 68 -7.03 1.18 -1.92
C CYS A 68 -7.86 0.50 -0.83
N GLU A 69 -7.54 -0.76 -0.49
CA GLU A 69 -8.18 -1.50 0.60
C GLU A 69 -7.58 -1.14 1.96
N GLU A 70 -6.24 -1.15 2.08
CA GLU A 70 -5.56 -0.99 3.36
C GLU A 70 -5.69 0.42 3.95
N ALA A 71 -5.88 1.43 3.10
CA ALA A 71 -6.09 2.83 3.49
C ALA A 71 -7.56 3.30 3.40
N SER A 72 -8.52 2.38 3.26
CA SER A 72 -9.95 2.68 3.25
C SER A 72 -10.36 3.72 2.18
N CYS A 73 -9.80 3.59 0.97
CA CYS A 73 -9.96 4.58 -0.09
C CYS A 73 -11.42 4.66 -0.58
N PRO A 74 -12.07 5.83 -0.54
CA PRO A 74 -13.45 5.98 -0.99
C PRO A 74 -13.59 5.87 -2.52
N ASN A 75 -12.49 6.05 -3.27
CA ASN A 75 -12.47 6.00 -4.74
C ASN A 75 -12.23 4.60 -5.32
N LEU A 76 -12.02 3.58 -4.46
CA LEU A 76 -11.78 2.20 -4.90
C LEU A 76 -12.78 1.72 -5.97
N PRO A 77 -14.10 1.93 -5.83
CA PRO A 77 -15.05 1.47 -6.83
C PRO A 77 -14.88 2.13 -8.20
N GLU A 78 -14.44 3.38 -8.23
CA GLU A 78 -14.20 4.11 -9.48
C GLU A 78 -12.91 3.60 -10.14
N CYS A 79 -11.80 3.56 -9.40
CA CYS A 79 -10.50 3.15 -9.93
C CYS A 79 -10.54 1.73 -10.52
N PHE A 80 -11.09 0.77 -9.77
CA PHE A 80 -11.10 -0.64 -10.18
C PHE A 80 -11.99 -0.87 -11.42
N ASN A 81 -13.06 -0.08 -11.58
CA ASN A 81 -13.92 -0.14 -12.76
C ASN A 81 -13.29 0.49 -14.00
N HIS A 82 -12.44 1.52 -13.84
CA HIS A 82 -11.70 2.16 -14.95
C HIS A 82 -10.42 1.42 -15.34
N GLY A 83 -10.12 0.27 -14.72
CA GLY A 83 -8.93 -0.52 -15.05
C GLY A 83 -7.63 0.12 -14.53
N THR A 84 -7.70 0.79 -13.38
CA THR A 84 -6.55 1.27 -12.63
C THR A 84 -6.55 0.63 -11.24
N ALA A 85 -5.40 0.13 -10.81
CA ALA A 85 -5.23 -0.42 -9.47
C ALA A 85 -3.91 0.06 -8.89
N SER A 86 -3.93 0.39 -7.59
CA SER A 86 -2.74 0.73 -6.83
C SER A 86 -2.38 -0.45 -5.93
N PHE A 87 -1.25 -1.07 -6.21
CA PHE A 87 -0.73 -2.19 -5.42
C PHE A 87 0.18 -1.67 -4.32
N MET A 88 0.12 -2.32 -3.16
CA MET A 88 1.01 -2.05 -2.04
C MET A 88 1.89 -3.26 -1.84
N ILE A 89 3.17 -3.12 -2.18
CA ILE A 89 4.20 -4.15 -2.05
C ILE A 89 4.84 -4.09 -0.66
N LEU A 90 5.65 -5.11 -0.32
CA LEU A 90 6.36 -5.26 0.95
C LEU A 90 5.43 -5.48 2.16
N GLY A 91 4.22 -5.99 1.89
CA GLY A 91 3.19 -6.32 2.88
C GLY A 91 2.29 -5.15 3.26
N ASP A 92 1.56 -5.32 4.36
CA ASP A 92 0.50 -4.42 4.84
C ASP A 92 0.75 -3.88 6.26
N ILE A 93 1.95 -4.10 6.78
CA ILE A 93 2.42 -3.60 8.07
C ILE A 93 3.55 -2.62 7.83
N CYS A 94 3.37 -1.38 8.29
CA CYS A 94 4.35 -0.32 8.17
C CYS A 94 5.22 -0.21 9.44
N THR A 95 6.54 -0.10 9.24
CA THR A 95 7.48 0.17 10.34
C THR A 95 7.29 1.57 10.95
N ARG A 96 6.60 2.46 10.22
CA ARG A 96 6.24 3.80 10.66
C ARG A 96 4.78 3.90 11.06
N ARG A 97 4.43 5.04 11.67
CA ARG A 97 3.13 5.27 12.33
C ARG A 97 2.63 6.69 12.12
N CYS A 98 2.47 7.07 10.86
CA CYS A 98 1.92 8.38 10.49
C CYS A 98 0.48 8.52 11.05
N PRO A 99 0.15 9.59 11.81
CA PRO A 99 -1.15 9.74 12.47
C PRO A 99 -2.35 9.77 11.51
N PHE A 100 -2.14 10.20 10.27
CA PHE A 100 -3.19 10.32 9.25
C PHE A 100 -3.36 9.04 8.41
N CYS A 101 -2.42 8.11 8.48
CA CYS A 101 -2.38 6.95 7.61
C CYS A 101 -3.15 5.80 8.25
N ASP A 102 -4.03 5.17 7.49
CA ASP A 102 -4.86 4.05 7.97
C ASP A 102 -4.17 2.68 7.83
N VAL A 103 -3.04 2.61 7.11
CA VAL A 103 -2.21 1.40 7.01
C VAL A 103 -1.70 1.00 8.40
N ALA A 104 -1.73 -0.30 8.69
CA ALA A 104 -1.36 -0.83 9.99
C ALA A 104 0.10 -0.53 10.33
N HIS A 105 0.37 -0.25 11.60
CA HIS A 105 1.72 -0.21 12.15
C HIS A 105 2.10 -1.57 12.74
N GLY A 106 3.39 -1.90 12.76
CA GLY A 106 3.88 -3.04 13.50
C GLY A 106 5.27 -3.46 13.09
N ARG A 107 5.62 -4.72 13.36
CA ARG A 107 6.86 -5.35 12.89
C ARG A 107 6.52 -6.26 11.70
N PRO A 108 6.92 -5.91 10.47
CA PRO A 108 6.63 -6.73 9.29
C PRO A 108 7.32 -8.09 9.35
N LEU A 109 6.77 -9.05 8.61
CA LEU A 109 7.47 -10.28 8.26
C LEU A 109 8.52 -10.00 7.16
N PRO A 110 9.45 -10.94 6.90
CA PRO A 110 10.32 -10.85 5.73
C PRO A 110 9.49 -10.68 4.44
N PRO A 111 9.95 -9.87 3.47
CA PRO A 111 9.27 -9.76 2.18
C PRO A 111 9.11 -11.14 1.52
N ASP A 112 7.99 -11.35 0.84
CA ASP A 112 7.79 -12.55 0.03
C ASP A 112 8.71 -12.48 -1.20
N PRO A 113 9.65 -13.43 -1.39
CA PRO A 113 10.57 -13.42 -2.52
C PRO A 113 9.87 -13.58 -3.87
N GLU A 114 8.62 -14.07 -3.90
CA GLU A 114 7.83 -14.22 -5.12
C GLU A 114 6.86 -13.05 -5.37
N GLU A 115 6.81 -12.04 -4.49
CA GLU A 115 5.82 -10.95 -4.59
C GLU A 115 5.89 -10.24 -5.95
N ALA A 116 7.09 -9.93 -6.45
CA ALA A 116 7.27 -9.27 -7.75
C ALA A 116 6.72 -10.10 -8.92
N VAL A 117 6.97 -11.41 -8.91
CA VAL A 117 6.49 -12.34 -9.96
C VAL A 117 4.98 -12.49 -9.89
N LYS A 118 4.43 -12.65 -8.68
CA LYS A 118 2.98 -12.72 -8.44
C LYS A 118 2.31 -11.45 -8.91
N LEU A 119 2.85 -10.28 -8.56
CA LEU A 119 2.38 -8.97 -8.96
C LEU A 119 2.35 -8.82 -10.48
N GLY A 120 3.44 -9.14 -11.17
CA GLY A 120 3.52 -9.05 -12.64
C GLY A 120 2.48 -9.92 -13.35
N LYS A 121 2.27 -11.17 -12.87
CA LYS A 121 1.23 -12.07 -13.40
C LYS A 121 -0.17 -11.54 -13.12
N THR A 122 -0.45 -11.11 -11.90
CA THR A 122 -1.77 -10.59 -11.51
C THR A 122 -2.14 -9.35 -12.33
N ILE A 123 -1.19 -8.44 -12.55
CA ILE A 123 -1.41 -7.24 -13.38
C ILE A 123 -1.70 -7.61 -14.83
N HIS A 124 -0.97 -8.59 -15.38
CA HIS A 124 -1.22 -9.11 -16.72
C HIS A 124 -2.64 -9.69 -16.85
N ASP A 125 -3.02 -10.57 -15.92
CA ASP A 125 -4.33 -11.23 -15.91
C ASP A 125 -5.49 -10.23 -15.73
N MET A 126 -5.26 -9.13 -14.99
CA MET A 126 -6.24 -8.06 -14.80
C MET A 126 -6.44 -7.17 -16.04
N GLY A 127 -5.53 -7.22 -17.02
CA GLY A 127 -5.61 -6.43 -18.26
C GLY A 127 -5.67 -4.92 -18.04
N VAL A 128 -5.01 -4.42 -16.99
CA VAL A 128 -4.94 -2.98 -16.69
C VAL A 128 -3.90 -2.29 -17.58
N LYS A 129 -4.15 -1.03 -17.95
CA LYS A 129 -3.25 -0.25 -18.83
C LYS A 129 -2.26 0.62 -18.06
N TYR A 130 -2.59 0.91 -16.80
CA TYR A 130 -1.85 1.80 -15.95
C TYR A 130 -1.87 1.24 -14.53
N VAL A 131 -0.69 1.13 -13.93
CA VAL A 131 -0.53 0.61 -12.58
C VAL A 131 0.27 1.56 -11.71
N VAL A 132 -0.19 1.75 -10.48
CA VAL A 132 0.57 2.45 -9.45
C VAL A 132 1.10 1.42 -8.47
N ILE A 133 2.39 1.48 -8.16
CA ILE A 133 3.01 0.65 -7.12
C ILE A 133 3.43 1.57 -5.99
N THR A 134 3.01 1.24 -4.77
CA THR A 134 3.49 1.89 -3.55
C THR A 134 3.90 0.84 -2.53
N SER A 135 4.48 1.25 -1.41
CA SER A 135 4.84 0.32 -0.34
C SER A 135 4.56 0.90 1.02
N VAL A 136 4.55 0.01 2.01
CA VAL A 136 4.80 0.41 3.40
C VAL A 136 6.26 0.86 3.59
N ASP A 137 6.54 1.62 4.64
CA ASP A 137 7.93 1.89 5.03
C ASP A 137 8.57 0.63 5.61
N ARG A 138 9.74 0.26 5.08
CA ARG A 138 10.56 -0.87 5.50
C ARG A 138 11.90 -0.43 6.06
N ASP A 139 11.87 0.33 7.16
CA ASP A 139 13.08 0.81 7.84
C ASP A 139 13.97 -0.35 8.36
N ASP A 140 13.43 -1.57 8.44
CA ASP A 140 14.14 -2.81 8.77
C ASP A 140 15.03 -3.34 7.64
N LEU A 141 14.81 -2.92 6.40
CA LEU A 141 15.63 -3.29 5.24
C LEU A 141 16.82 -2.33 5.07
N ARG A 142 17.92 -2.85 4.52
CA ARG A 142 19.15 -2.06 4.32
C ARG A 142 19.01 -1.00 3.24
N ASP A 143 18.25 -1.28 2.20
CA ASP A 143 17.94 -0.41 1.07
C ASP A 143 16.55 0.26 1.20
N GLY A 144 15.83 0.00 2.29
CA GLY A 144 14.46 0.49 2.49
C GLY A 144 13.43 -0.12 1.55
N GLY A 145 13.76 -1.23 0.86
CA GLY A 145 12.88 -1.89 -0.10
C GLY A 145 13.05 -1.44 -1.56
N ALA A 146 14.03 -0.58 -1.87
CA ALA A 146 14.25 -0.06 -3.22
C ALA A 146 14.50 -1.17 -4.26
N GLN A 147 15.25 -2.22 -3.92
CA GLN A 147 15.44 -3.36 -4.82
C GLN A 147 14.12 -4.06 -5.15
N HIS A 148 13.22 -4.14 -4.18
CA HIS A 148 11.93 -4.78 -4.38
C HIS A 148 11.03 -4.00 -5.33
N PHE A 149 11.06 -2.66 -5.27
CA PHE A 149 10.40 -1.81 -6.27
C PHE A 149 10.95 -2.08 -7.67
N ALA A 150 12.28 -2.06 -7.84
CA ALA A 150 12.93 -2.35 -9.13
C ALA A 150 12.56 -3.73 -9.68
N ASP A 151 12.56 -4.75 -8.80
CA ASP A 151 12.19 -6.12 -9.16
C ASP A 151 10.71 -6.22 -9.61
N CYS A 152 9.82 -5.49 -8.94
CA CYS A 152 8.41 -5.40 -9.33
C CYS A 152 8.24 -4.74 -10.70
N VAL A 153 8.89 -3.60 -10.94
CA VAL A 153 8.85 -2.90 -12.25
C VAL A 153 9.33 -3.84 -13.36
N ARG A 154 10.45 -4.53 -13.13
CA ARG A 154 11.02 -5.48 -14.09
C ARG A 154 10.08 -6.64 -14.41
N GLU A 155 9.52 -7.30 -13.39
CA GLU A 155 8.60 -8.42 -13.62
C GLU A 155 7.29 -7.96 -14.26
N ILE A 156 6.77 -6.78 -13.92
CA ILE A 156 5.58 -6.21 -14.59
C ILE A 156 5.85 -6.02 -16.08
N ARG A 157 6.96 -5.38 -16.44
CA ARG A 157 7.33 -5.14 -17.85
C ARG A 157 7.60 -6.43 -18.62
N LYS A 158 8.09 -7.48 -17.95
CA LYS A 158 8.29 -8.80 -18.56
C LYS A 158 6.98 -9.45 -19.00
N TYR A 159 5.90 -9.31 -18.21
CA TYR A 159 4.59 -9.87 -18.56
C TYR A 159 3.75 -8.93 -19.43
N THR A 160 3.89 -7.61 -19.24
CA THR A 160 3.10 -6.60 -19.95
C THR A 160 4.01 -5.42 -20.36
N PRO A 161 4.77 -5.53 -21.47
CA PRO A 161 5.78 -4.53 -21.85
C PRO A 161 5.23 -3.13 -22.15
N GLU A 162 3.96 -3.02 -22.55
CA GLU A 162 3.33 -1.75 -22.93
C GLU A 162 2.60 -1.04 -21.78
N ILE A 163 2.59 -1.63 -20.56
CA ILE A 163 1.91 -1.01 -19.42
C ILE A 163 2.68 0.20 -18.92
N GLN A 164 1.96 1.24 -18.53
CA GLN A 164 2.54 2.37 -17.81
C GLN A 164 2.62 2.06 -16.30
N VAL A 165 3.80 2.26 -15.73
CA VAL A 165 4.12 1.99 -14.33
C VAL A 165 4.49 3.28 -13.62
N GLU A 166 3.67 3.70 -12.67
CA GLU A 166 3.98 4.77 -11.71
C GLU A 166 4.42 4.16 -10.38
N ILE A 167 5.42 4.76 -9.73
CA ILE A 167 5.78 4.39 -8.36
C ILE A 167 5.61 5.56 -7.39
N LEU A 168 4.92 5.30 -6.28
CA LEU A 168 4.87 6.17 -5.12
C LEU A 168 5.74 5.56 -4.02
N VAL A 169 6.97 6.05 -3.93
CA VAL A 169 8.01 5.52 -3.03
C VAL A 169 8.02 6.20 -1.65
N PRO A 170 8.52 5.52 -0.60
CA PRO A 170 8.84 6.16 0.67
C PRO A 170 10.05 7.09 0.52
N ASP A 171 10.39 7.81 1.60
CA ASP A 171 11.54 8.74 1.62
C ASP A 171 12.92 8.05 1.64
N PHE A 172 12.95 6.72 1.73
CA PHE A 172 14.16 5.90 1.90
C PHE A 172 15.12 6.37 3.01
N ARG A 173 14.64 7.09 4.02
CA ARG A 173 15.38 7.74 5.14
C ARG A 173 16.86 7.34 5.28
N GLY A 174 17.74 8.23 4.81
CA GLY A 174 19.20 8.07 4.89
C GLY A 174 19.82 7.13 3.86
N ARG A 175 19.02 6.54 2.97
CA ARG A 175 19.41 5.55 1.95
C ARG A 175 19.07 6.02 0.53
N MET A 176 18.71 7.30 0.37
CA MET A 176 18.29 7.86 -0.92
C MET A 176 19.27 7.55 -2.05
N LYS A 177 20.59 7.66 -1.80
CA LYS A 177 21.61 7.33 -2.81
C LYS A 177 21.51 5.88 -3.28
N VAL A 178 21.44 4.93 -2.34
CA VAL A 178 21.32 3.50 -2.64
C VAL A 178 20.02 3.22 -3.41
N ALA A 179 18.91 3.83 -2.97
CA ALA A 179 17.62 3.68 -3.63
C ALA A 179 17.64 4.21 -5.07
N LEU A 180 18.20 5.40 -5.29
CA LEU A 180 18.34 5.99 -6.62
C LEU A 180 19.26 5.15 -7.53
N ASP A 181 20.40 4.69 -7.02
CA ASP A 181 21.32 3.83 -7.77
C ASP A 181 20.59 2.56 -8.27
N ILE A 182 19.78 1.93 -7.41
CA ILE A 182 18.99 0.73 -7.75
C ILE A 182 17.86 1.06 -8.74
N LEU A 183 17.02 2.04 -8.42
CA LEU A 183 15.84 2.39 -9.22
C LEU A 183 16.23 2.94 -10.61
N SER A 184 17.41 3.54 -10.74
CA SER A 184 17.90 4.01 -12.04
C SER A 184 18.09 2.88 -13.07
N GLY A 185 18.31 1.65 -12.61
CA GLY A 185 18.43 0.48 -13.50
C GLY A 185 17.09 -0.04 -14.03
N GLU A 186 16.00 0.21 -13.30
CA GLU A 186 14.64 -0.25 -13.62
C GLU A 186 13.65 0.91 -13.40
N ALA A 187 13.88 2.02 -14.11
CA ALA A 187 13.15 3.26 -13.88
C ALA A 187 11.64 3.09 -14.19
N PRO A 188 10.75 3.64 -13.35
CA PRO A 188 9.32 3.72 -13.66
C PRO A 188 9.07 4.71 -14.81
N ASP A 189 7.83 4.77 -15.27
CA ASP A 189 7.40 5.78 -16.25
C ASP A 189 7.04 7.12 -15.56
N VAL A 190 6.62 7.05 -14.29
CA VAL A 190 6.31 8.19 -13.39
C VAL A 190 6.83 7.91 -11.98
#